data_AF-A0A087UQU2-F1
#
_entry.id   AF-A0A087UQU2-F1
#
_cell.length_a   1.000
_cell.length_b   1.000
_cell.length_c   1.000
_cell.angle_alpha   90.00
_cell.angle_beta   90.00
_cell.angle_gamma   90.00
#
_symmetry.space_group_name_H-M   'P 1'
#
loop_
_entity.id
_entity.type
_entity.pdbx_description
1 polymer ?
#
loop_
_entity_poly.entity_id
_entity_poly.type
_entity_poly.pdbx_seq_one_letter_code
_entity_poly.pdbx_strand_id
1 'polypeptide(L)'
;MDETWVYHHDPDFGGETSSCAKPKKLLASVFWDAKGILFIDYLQTGKTINSDYYCNLLNQLDEKIRERRPGLQKKIIFRQDNAPAHTAQKTIAKITELKYELLQHPAYSPDLAPSDFWLLPHLKQYLSEKDFLQTKS
;
A
#
# COMPACT_ATOMS: atom_id res chain seq x y z
N MET A 1 3.89 5.95 -3.86
CA MET A 1 3.37 4.76 -3.16
C MET A 1 4.13 4.66 -1.86
N ASP A 2 3.44 4.29 -0.79
CA ASP A 2 4.03 4.17 0.53
C ASP A 2 3.53 2.88 1.19
N GLU A 3 4.39 2.22 1.96
CA GLU A 3 4.07 1.01 2.72
C GLU A 3 4.05 1.37 4.21
N THR A 4 2.98 1.00 4.92
CA THR A 4 2.86 1.30 6.35
C THR A 4 2.29 0.13 7.13
N TRP A 5 2.74 -0.05 8.37
CA TRP A 5 2.21 -1.08 9.25
C TRP A 5 0.94 -0.61 9.94
N VAL A 6 -0.11 -1.43 9.85
CA VAL A 6 -1.42 -1.21 10.46
C VAL A 6 -1.64 -2.30 11.50
N TYR A 7 -2.14 -1.91 12.68
CA TYR A 7 -2.50 -2.85 13.73
C TYR A 7 -3.99 -3.13 13.65
N HIS A 8 -4.36 -4.40 13.60
CA HIS A 8 -5.75 -4.83 13.71
C HIS A 8 -6.03 -5.33 15.12
N HIS A 9 -7.14 -4.88 15.71
CA HIS A 9 -7.67 -5.37 16.97
C HIS A 9 -8.90 -6.24 16.68
N ASP A 10 -8.83 -7.52 16.99
CA ASP A 10 -10.00 -8.40 16.93
C ASP A 10 -10.95 -8.01 18.10
N PRO A 11 -12.24 -7.71 17.88
CA PRO A 11 -13.17 -7.40 18.96
C PRO A 11 -13.79 -8.63 19.64
N ASP A 12 -13.38 -9.86 19.30
CA ASP A 12 -14.01 -11.07 19.84
C ASP A 12 -13.38 -11.48 21.18
N PHE A 13 -13.81 -10.82 22.26
CA PHE A 13 -13.64 -11.32 23.63
C PHE A 13 -14.95 -11.16 24.41
N GLY A 14 -15.94 -11.98 24.08
CA GLY A 14 -16.98 -12.38 25.02
C GLY A 14 -16.58 -13.69 25.70
N GLY A 15 -15.91 -13.61 26.86
CA GLY A 15 -15.68 -14.76 27.74
C GLY A 15 -14.25 -14.86 28.29
N GLU A 16 -14.12 -14.80 29.60
CA GLU A 16 -12.89 -14.89 30.37
C GLU A 16 -12.07 -16.16 30.07
N THR A 17 -10.81 -16.00 29.63
CA THR A 17 -9.57 -16.49 30.27
C THR A 17 -8.39 -16.43 29.30
N SER A 18 -7.34 -15.70 29.71
CA SER A 18 -5.93 -15.86 29.33
C SER A 18 -5.57 -16.12 27.86
N SER A 19 -5.34 -15.05 27.10
CA SER A 19 -4.01 -14.75 26.55
C SER A 19 -4.04 -13.34 25.94
N CYS A 20 -2.99 -12.55 26.19
CA CYS A 20 -2.80 -11.26 25.55
C CYS A 20 -2.78 -11.47 24.02
N ALA A 21 -3.91 -11.24 23.35
CA ALA A 21 -4.02 -11.33 21.91
C ALA A 21 -3.10 -10.25 21.33
N LYS A 22 -1.94 -10.67 20.83
CA LYS A 22 -0.99 -9.75 20.20
C LYS A 22 -1.69 -9.13 18.97
N PRO A 23 -1.67 -7.80 18.82
CA PRO A 23 -2.29 -7.16 17.66
C PRO A 23 -1.68 -7.74 16.39
N LYS A 24 -2.53 -8.20 15.46
CA LYS A 24 -2.07 -8.70 14.16
C LYS A 24 -1.57 -7.50 13.36
N LYS A 25 -0.30 -7.56 12.97
CA LYS A 25 0.42 -6.47 12.28
C LYS A 25 0.29 -6.66 10.77
N LEU A 26 -0.60 -5.92 10.11
CA LEU A 26 -0.77 -5.96 8.66
C LEU A 26 0.14 -4.95 7.99
N LEU A 27 0.68 -5.28 6.83
CA LEU A 27 1.38 -4.31 5.99
C LEU A 27 0.38 -3.76 4.98
N ALA A 28 0.14 -2.45 4.99
CA ALA A 28 -0.71 -1.78 4.03
C ALA A 28 0.15 -1.14 2.95
N SER A 29 -0.11 -1.48 1.69
CA SER A 29 0.47 -0.83 0.51
C SER A 29 -0.52 0.22 -0.01
N VAL A 30 -0.13 1.49 0.01
CA VAL A 30 -1.02 2.61 -0.34
C VAL A 30 -0.53 3.33 -1.59
N PHE A 31 -1.41 3.42 -2.56
CA PHE A 31 -1.22 4.14 -3.80
C PHE A 31 -2.16 5.34 -3.85
N TRP A 32 -1.60 6.53 -4.09
CA TRP A 32 -2.32 7.80 -4.02
C TRP A 32 -1.69 8.82 -4.99
N ASP A 33 -2.46 9.84 -5.33
CA ASP A 33 -2.05 11.00 -6.11
C ASP A 33 -2.49 12.31 -5.43
N ALA A 34 -2.22 13.46 -6.04
CA ALA A 34 -2.62 14.77 -5.50
C ALA A 34 -4.14 14.95 -5.30
N LYS A 35 -4.96 14.05 -5.85
CA LYS A 35 -6.42 14.05 -5.73
C LYS A 35 -6.91 12.96 -4.75
N GLY A 36 -6.02 12.29 -4.02
CA GLY A 36 -6.34 11.33 -2.96
C GLY A 36 -5.94 9.88 -3.24
N ILE A 37 -6.48 8.97 -2.44
CA ILE A 37 -6.13 7.54 -2.44
C ILE A 37 -6.75 6.83 -3.66
N LEU A 38 -5.91 6.14 -4.42
CA LEU A 38 -6.31 5.34 -5.59
C LEU A 38 -6.62 3.90 -5.20
N PHE A 39 -5.72 3.29 -4.41
CA PHE A 39 -5.78 1.88 -4.06
C PHE A 39 -5.03 1.61 -2.76
N ILE A 40 -5.61 0.76 -1.91
CA ILE A 40 -4.97 0.24 -0.69
C ILE A 40 -5.12 -1.27 -0.73
N ASP A 41 -4.03 -1.96 -0.47
CA ASP A 41 -3.99 -3.41 -0.30
C ASP A 41 -3.37 -3.78 1.04
N TYR A 42 -3.79 -4.90 1.63
CA TYR A 42 -3.34 -5.35 2.96
C TYR A 42 -2.72 -6.74 2.88
N LEU A 43 -1.43 -6.80 3.17
CA LEU A 43 -0.70 -8.05 3.29
C LEU A 43 -0.70 -8.55 4.74
N GLN A 44 -1.09 -9.81 4.93
CA GLN A 44 -1.14 -10.47 6.23
C GLN A 44 0.24 -10.55 6.90
N THR A 45 0.24 -10.51 8.23
CA THR A 45 1.44 -10.62 9.07
C THR A 45 2.27 -11.85 8.72
N GLY A 46 3.58 -11.68 8.55
CA GLY A 46 4.52 -12.77 8.27
C GLY A 46 4.73 -13.08 6.79
N LYS A 47 4.03 -12.40 5.87
CA LYS A 47 4.33 -12.42 4.44
C LYS A 47 5.16 -11.20 4.06
N THR A 48 6.18 -11.42 3.23
CA THR A 48 7.04 -10.36 2.67
C THR A 48 6.52 -9.98 1.30
N ILE A 49 6.54 -8.68 0.96
CA ILE A 49 6.30 -8.23 -0.41
C ILE A 49 7.44 -8.75 -1.28
N ASN A 50 7.13 -9.71 -2.14
CA ASN A 50 8.03 -10.17 -3.18
C ASN A 50 7.69 -9.47 -4.51
N SER A 51 8.54 -9.66 -5.52
CA SER A 51 8.34 -9.02 -6.83
C SER A 51 7.07 -9.51 -7.54
N ASP A 52 6.68 -10.78 -7.37
CA ASP A 52 5.43 -11.33 -7.93
C ASP A 52 4.19 -10.62 -7.40
N TYR A 53 4.12 -10.50 -6.08
CA TYR A 53 3.03 -9.82 -5.38
C TYR A 53 2.95 -8.36 -5.81
N TYR A 54 4.10 -7.69 -5.84
CA TYR A 54 4.16 -6.29 -6.24
C TYR A 54 3.75 -6.08 -7.70
N CYS A 55 4.14 -6.96 -8.62
CA CYS A 55 3.67 -6.93 -10.01
C CYS A 55 2.14 -7.08 -10.10
N ASN A 56 1.54 -7.92 -9.27
CA ASN A 56 0.08 -8.07 -9.21
C ASN A 56 -0.59 -6.80 -8.66
N LEU A 57 0.00 -6.14 -7.67
CA LEU A 57 -0.49 -4.84 -7.19
C LEU A 57 -0.45 -3.77 -8.29
N LEU A 58 0.61 -3.73 -9.10
CA LEU A 58 0.72 -2.78 -10.21
C LEU A 58 -0.37 -2.99 -11.28
N ASN A 59 -0.74 -4.23 -11.58
CA ASN A 59 -1.86 -4.51 -12.49
C ASN A 59 -3.18 -3.98 -11.92
N GLN A 60 -3.47 -4.26 -10.65
CA GLN A 60 -4.69 -3.77 -9.98
C GLN A 60 -4.70 -2.24 -9.89
N LEU A 61 -3.54 -1.63 -9.63
CA LEU A 61 -3.40 -0.17 -9.63
C LEU A 61 -3.78 0.42 -11.00
N ASP A 62 -3.30 -0.16 -12.10
CA ASP A 62 -3.60 0.33 -13.44
C ASP A 62 -5.10 0.31 -13.75
N GLU A 63 -5.78 -0.77 -13.35
CA GLU A 63 -7.24 -0.88 -13.43
C GLU A 63 -7.93 0.23 -12.62
N LYS A 64 -7.50 0.45 -11.36
CA LYS A 64 -8.07 1.49 -10.50
C LYS A 64 -7.80 2.90 -11.02
N ILE A 65 -6.66 3.16 -11.63
CA ILE A 65 -6.36 4.44 -12.29
C ILE A 65 -7.30 4.64 -13.47
N ARG A 66 -7.51 3.61 -14.30
CA ARG A 66 -8.41 3.68 -15.46
C ARG A 66 -9.86 3.97 -15.04
N GLU A 67 -10.31 3.37 -13.93
CA GLU A 67 -11.63 3.60 -13.35
C GLU A 67 -11.79 5.00 -12.73
N ARG A 68 -10.85 5.40 -11.86
CA ARG A 68 -11.00 6.60 -11.01
C ARG A 68 -10.48 7.88 -11.66
N ARG A 69 -9.60 7.77 -12.67
CA ARG A 69 -8.92 8.89 -13.34
C ARG A 69 -9.00 8.77 -14.87
N PRO A 70 -10.21 8.75 -15.47
CA PRO A 70 -10.34 8.75 -16.92
C PRO A 70 -9.69 10.01 -17.50
N GLY A 71 -8.54 9.86 -18.17
CA GLY A 71 -7.75 10.95 -18.75
C GLY A 71 -6.28 11.01 -18.30
N LEU A 72 -5.87 10.27 -17.27
CA LEU A 72 -4.48 10.23 -16.80
C LEU A 72 -3.54 9.39 -17.70
N GLN A 73 -4.08 8.75 -18.74
CA GLN A 73 -3.40 7.71 -19.55
C GLN A 73 -2.24 8.20 -20.42
N LYS A 74 -1.96 9.51 -20.49
CA LYS A 74 -0.95 10.05 -21.42
C LYS A 74 0.46 10.00 -20.88
N LYS A 75 0.66 10.07 -19.55
CA LYS A 75 1.98 9.97 -18.91
C LYS A 75 1.84 9.84 -17.39
N ILE A 76 2.06 8.65 -16.84
CA ILE A 76 2.05 8.41 -15.39
C ILE A 76 3.50 8.42 -14.90
N ILE A 77 3.84 9.38 -14.05
CA ILE A 77 5.12 9.39 -13.33
C ILE A 77 4.90 8.64 -12.02
N PHE A 78 5.60 7.53 -11.86
CA PHE A 78 5.45 6.62 -10.72
C PHE A 78 6.63 6.74 -9.77
N ARG A 79 6.35 6.97 -8.48
CA ARG A 79 7.34 7.04 -7.40
C ARG A 79 7.15 5.88 -6.43
N GLN A 80 8.22 5.12 -6.24
CA GLN A 80 8.36 4.03 -5.27
C GLN A 80 9.69 4.19 -4.52
N ASP A 81 9.89 3.42 -3.45
CA ASP A 81 11.17 3.36 -2.75
C ASP A 81 12.15 2.37 -3.42
N ASN A 82 13.33 2.21 -2.83
CA ASN A 82 14.37 1.32 -3.33
C ASN A 82 14.31 -0.09 -2.72
N ALA A 83 13.15 -0.55 -2.21
CA ALA A 83 13.01 -1.87 -1.65
C ALA A 83 13.41 -2.96 -2.68
N PRO A 84 13.96 -4.11 -2.26
CA PRO A 84 14.40 -5.17 -3.17
C PRO A 84 13.30 -5.68 -4.10
N ALA A 85 12.06 -5.75 -3.63
CA ALA A 85 10.92 -6.16 -4.46
C ALA A 85 10.57 -5.12 -5.53
N HIS A 86 10.75 -3.83 -5.23
CA HIS A 86 10.42 -2.72 -6.11
C HIS A 86 11.49 -2.52 -7.20
N THR A 87 12.75 -2.84 -6.88
CA THR A 87 13.91 -2.74 -7.79
C THR A 87 14.20 -4.02 -8.57
N ALA A 88 13.52 -5.13 -8.24
CA ALA A 88 13.66 -6.39 -8.96
C ALA A 88 13.39 -6.23 -10.46
N GLN A 89 14.15 -6.94 -11.30
CA GLN A 89 14.01 -6.88 -12.77
C GLN A 89 12.57 -7.11 -13.24
N LYS A 90 11.87 -8.05 -12.60
CA LYS A 90 10.47 -8.36 -12.90
C LYS A 90 9.55 -7.15 -12.71
N THR A 91 9.75 -6.42 -11.61
CA THR A 91 8.99 -5.21 -11.30
C THR A 91 9.28 -4.10 -12.28
N ILE A 92 10.56 -3.84 -12.58
CA ILE A 92 10.96 -2.81 -13.55
C ILE A 92 10.39 -3.12 -14.94
N ALA A 93 10.42 -4.39 -15.35
CA ALA A 93 9.80 -4.83 -16.60
C ALA A 93 8.29 -4.57 -16.61
N LYS A 94 7.59 -4.86 -15.49
CA LYS A 94 6.15 -4.59 -15.37
C LYS A 94 5.82 -3.09 -15.42
N ILE A 95 6.59 -2.24 -14.75
CA ILE A 95 6.42 -0.77 -14.80
C ILE A 95 6.59 -0.26 -16.24
N THR A 96 7.57 -0.82 -16.96
CA THR A 96 7.83 -0.49 -18.37
C THR A 96 6.67 -0.95 -19.28
N GLU A 97 6.13 -2.15 -19.05
CA GLU A 97 4.97 -2.70 -19.76
C GLU A 97 3.72 -1.81 -19.60
N LEU A 98 3.50 -1.31 -18.38
CA LEU A 98 2.42 -0.37 -18.05
C LEU A 98 2.69 1.06 -18.55
N LYS A 99 3.86 1.31 -19.15
CA LYS A 99 4.30 2.61 -19.68
C LYS A 99 4.38 3.70 -18.61
N TYR A 100 4.69 3.32 -17.37
CA TYR A 100 4.90 4.27 -16.29
C TYR A 100 6.35 4.77 -16.32
N GLU A 101 6.54 6.07 -16.15
CA GLU A 101 7.87 6.66 -16.01
C GLU A 101 8.29 6.56 -14.54
N LEU A 102 9.29 5.72 -14.27
CA LEU A 102 9.80 5.53 -12.92
C LEU A 102 10.65 6.74 -12.51
N LEU A 103 10.19 7.48 -11.49
CA LEU A 103 10.97 8.55 -10.90
C LEU A 103 12.01 7.94 -9.96
N GLN A 104 13.29 8.11 -10.29
CA GLN A 104 14.39 7.61 -9.47
C GLN A 104 14.40 8.32 -8.11
N HIS A 105 14.53 7.53 -7.04
CA HIS A 105 14.71 8.06 -5.69
C HIS A 105 16.17 7.88 -5.25
N PRO A 106 16.86 8.96 -4.82
CA PRO A 106 18.16 8.81 -4.18
C PRO A 106 18.05 7.91 -2.94
N ALA A 107 19.10 7.16 -2.63
CA ALA A 107 19.10 6.28 -1.46
C ALA A 107 18.98 7.10 -0.17
N TYR A 108 18.09 6.68 0.73
CA TYR A 108 17.88 7.24 2.08
C TYR A 108 17.54 8.74 2.11
N SER A 109 16.34 9.10 1.66
CA SER A 109 15.76 10.44 1.89
C SER A 109 14.35 10.37 2.49
N PRO A 110 14.19 9.79 3.71
CA PRO A 110 12.89 9.76 4.41
C PRO A 110 12.37 11.19 4.68
N ASP A 111 13.26 12.16 4.90
CA ASP A 111 12.90 13.54 5.27
C ASP A 111 12.26 14.36 4.12
N LEU A 112 12.25 13.81 2.90
CA LEU A 112 11.73 14.48 1.70
C LEU A 112 10.43 13.87 1.17
N ALA A 113 9.86 12.86 1.84
CA ALA A 113 8.61 12.26 1.43
C ALA A 113 7.43 13.04 2.05
N PRO A 114 6.60 13.75 1.25
CA PRO A 114 5.41 14.44 1.78
C PRO A 114 4.41 13.47 2.43
N SER A 115 4.49 12.19 2.07
CA SER A 115 3.67 11.10 2.61
C SER A 115 3.87 10.89 4.10
N ASP A 116 5.10 10.92 4.59
CA ASP A 116 5.39 10.58 5.99
C ASP A 116 4.83 11.63 6.98
N PHE A 117 4.82 12.90 6.58
CA PHE A 117 4.34 14.01 7.40
C PHE A 117 2.83 14.26 7.29
N TRP A 118 2.26 14.13 6.09
CA TRP A 118 0.84 14.48 5.86
C TRP A 118 -0.05 13.27 5.63
N LEU A 119 0.37 12.29 4.83
CA LEU A 119 -0.52 11.19 4.45
C LEU A 119 -0.64 10.15 5.56
N LEU A 120 0.48 9.72 6.17
CA LEU A 120 0.48 8.63 7.14
C LEU A 120 -0.40 8.90 8.36
N PRO A 121 -0.44 10.11 8.96
CA PRO A 121 -1.36 10.40 10.07
C PRO A 121 -2.83 10.32 9.66
N HIS A 122 -3.21 10.93 8.54
CA HIS A 122 -4.59 10.91 8.03
C HIS A 122 -5.02 9.50 7.61
N LEU A 123 -4.09 8.73 7.04
CA LEU A 123 -4.33 7.33 6.69
C LEU A 123 -4.54 6.49 7.94
N LYS A 124 -3.71 6.63 8.98
CA LYS A 124 -3.92 5.93 10.27
C LYS A 124 -5.29 6.23 10.86
N GLN A 125 -5.74 7.48 10.79
CA GLN A 125 -7.08 7.86 11.24
C GLN A 125 -8.17 7.19 10.38
N TYR A 126 -8.10 7.31 9.05
CA TYR A 126 -9.06 6.68 8.13
C TYR A 126 -9.15 5.16 8.29
N LEU A 127 -8.01 4.52 8.55
CA LEU A 127 -7.92 3.08 8.78
C LEU A 127 -8.42 2.67 10.17
N SER A 128 -8.24 3.52 11.20
CA SER A 128 -8.79 3.28 12.53
C SER A 128 -10.31 3.47 12.59
N GLU A 129 -10.88 4.35 11.77
CA GLU A 129 -12.33 4.55 11.67
C GLU A 129 -13.01 3.41 10.89
N LYS A 130 -12.26 2.69 10.06
CA LYS A 130 -12.68 1.45 9.42
C LYS A 130 -12.33 0.26 10.32
N ASP A 131 -13.03 0.13 11.44
CA ASP A 131 -13.16 -1.17 12.09
C ASP A 131 -13.62 -2.15 11.00
N PHE A 132 -12.76 -3.10 10.65
CA PHE A 132 -13.05 -4.13 9.66
C PHE A 132 -14.15 -5.03 10.23
N LEU A 133 -15.40 -4.61 10.08
CA LEU A 133 -16.57 -5.45 10.23
C LEU A 133 -16.46 -6.52 9.14
N GLN A 134 -15.95 -7.70 9.52
CA GLN A 134 -16.08 -8.88 8.69
C GLN A 134 -17.57 -9.16 8.49
N THR A 135 -18.05 -9.02 7.27
CA THR A 135 -19.23 -9.74 6.82
C THR A 135 -18.83 -11.22 6.70
N LYS A 136 -19.12 -12.01 7.74
CA LYS A 136 -19.15 -13.47 7.65
C LYS A 136 -20.12 -13.86 6.52
N SER A 137 -19.67 -14.67 5.58
CA SER A 137 -20.54 -15.44 4.68
C SER A 137 -20.65 -16.87 5.17
#